data_AF-A0A7C8ZB58-F1
#
_entry.id   AF-A0A7C8ZB58-F1
#
_cell.length_a   1.000
_cell.length_b   1.000
_cell.length_c   1.000
_cell.angle_alpha   90.00
_cell.angle_beta   90.00
_cell.angle_gamma   90.00
#
_symmetry.space_group_name_H-M   'P 1'
#
loop_
_entity.id
_entity.type
_entity.pdbx_description
1 polymer ?
#
loop_
_entity_poly.entity_id
_entity_poly.type
_entity_poly.pdbx_seq_one_letter_code
_entity_poly.pdbx_strand_id
1 'polypeptide(L)'
;FRRKLSSTPQCDICCEGVEDLDHLLRQCLGAKEVWQSLQRKGIYCQFVQEDFKDWLQKNLAGMREDSNWPAKVAITLWFIWKWRCAACFGSTENIPMEKGLFLYDKFQEILQALESDEQLRDSPNREPTEQLVRWEPPDEGWSVLHTDGAAKGCPGPAGAGGVIRGAQGD
;
A
#
# COMPACT_ATOMS: atom_id res chain seq x y z
N PHE A 1 -15.19 -9.01 -7.00
CA PHE A 1 -16.63 -8.89 -7.36
C PHE A 1 -17.37 -7.58 -7.00
N ARG A 2 -17.19 -6.98 -5.82
CA ARG A 2 -18.01 -5.83 -5.34
C ARG A 2 -17.87 -4.49 -6.07
N ARG A 3 -16.97 -4.36 -7.06
CA ARG A 3 -16.73 -3.10 -7.80
C ARG A 3 -16.86 -3.21 -9.33
N LYS A 4 -17.43 -4.31 -9.85
CA LYS A 4 -17.56 -4.59 -11.30
C LYS A 4 -16.24 -4.57 -12.11
N LEU A 5 -15.10 -4.79 -11.45
CA LEU A 5 -13.79 -4.79 -12.11
C LEU A 5 -13.42 -6.13 -12.78
N SER A 6 -14.02 -7.25 -12.34
CA SER A 6 -13.90 -8.55 -12.99
C SER A 6 -15.23 -9.32 -12.95
N SER A 7 -15.40 -10.25 -13.89
CA SER A 7 -16.58 -11.12 -14.02
C SER A 7 -16.51 -12.39 -13.17
N THR A 8 -15.39 -12.63 -12.48
CA THR A 8 -15.10 -13.84 -11.72
C THR A 8 -14.62 -13.52 -10.30
N PRO A 9 -14.76 -14.45 -9.33
CA PRO A 9 -14.25 -14.23 -7.99
C PRO A 9 -12.77 -14.59 -7.91
N GLN A 10 -12.19 -15.11 -8.99
CA GLN A 10 -10.87 -15.70 -8.98
C GLN A 10 -9.80 -14.62 -9.02
N CYS A 11 -8.68 -14.91 -8.38
CA CYS A 11 -7.50 -14.06 -8.45
C CYS A 11 -6.95 -14.07 -9.89
N ASP A 12 -6.81 -12.89 -10.51
CA ASP A 12 -6.30 -12.75 -11.88
C ASP A 12 -4.81 -13.14 -12.03
N ILE A 13 -4.08 -13.28 -10.92
CA ILE A 13 -2.64 -13.59 -10.92
C ILE A 13 -2.37 -15.09 -10.90
N CYS A 14 -2.96 -15.82 -9.95
CA CYS A 14 -2.72 -17.25 -9.79
C CYS A 14 -3.84 -18.12 -10.39
N CYS A 15 -4.97 -17.52 -10.77
CA CYS A 15 -6.18 -18.22 -11.21
C CYS A 15 -6.77 -19.22 -10.19
N GLU A 16 -6.24 -19.21 -8.96
CA GLU A 16 -6.52 -20.19 -7.91
C GLU A 16 -6.96 -19.45 -6.65
N GLY A 17 -8.18 -19.72 -6.20
CA GLY A 17 -8.75 -19.11 -4.98
C GLY A 17 -9.57 -17.84 -5.22
N VAL A 18 -10.33 -17.45 -4.20
CA VAL A 18 -11.16 -16.25 -4.21
C VAL A 18 -10.28 -15.02 -3.97
N GLU A 19 -10.50 -13.98 -4.75
CA GLU A 19 -9.87 -12.68 -4.60
C GLU A 19 -10.43 -11.95 -3.36
N ASP A 20 -9.83 -12.23 -2.21
CA ASP A 20 -9.98 -11.47 -0.97
C ASP A 20 -8.62 -10.92 -0.49
N LEU A 21 -8.65 -10.08 0.55
CA LEU A 21 -7.44 -9.41 1.03
C LEU A 21 -6.39 -10.40 1.55
N ASP A 22 -6.81 -11.48 2.20
CA ASP A 22 -5.88 -12.49 2.71
C ASP A 22 -5.18 -13.19 1.54
N HIS A 23 -5.97 -13.56 0.54
CA HIS A 23 -5.44 -14.18 -0.66
C HIS A 23 -4.47 -13.25 -1.37
N LEU A 24 -4.87 -12.01 -1.66
CA LEU A 24 -4.04 -11.08 -2.41
C LEU A 24 -2.73 -10.71 -1.71
N LEU A 25 -2.74 -10.60 -0.39
CA LEU A 25 -1.61 -10.06 0.37
C LEU A 25 -0.75 -11.13 1.05
N ARG A 26 -1.26 -12.35 1.22
CA ARG A 26 -0.58 -13.42 1.99
C ARG A 26 -0.64 -14.79 1.32
N GLN A 27 -1.77 -15.22 0.76
CA GLN A 27 -1.94 -16.60 0.27
C GLN A 27 -1.63 -16.84 -1.20
N CYS A 28 -1.72 -15.81 -2.05
CA CYS A 28 -1.44 -15.89 -3.47
C CYS A 28 0.02 -16.26 -3.71
N LEU A 29 0.30 -17.05 -4.75
CA LEU A 29 1.65 -17.56 -5.05
C LEU A 29 2.73 -16.46 -5.03
N GLY A 30 2.48 -15.34 -5.73
CA GLY A 30 3.41 -14.22 -5.76
C GLY A 30 3.60 -13.52 -4.40
N ALA A 31 2.58 -13.49 -3.54
CA ALA A 31 2.71 -12.96 -2.19
C ALA A 31 3.53 -13.91 -1.29
N LYS A 32 3.30 -15.22 -1.41
CA LYS A 32 4.01 -16.27 -0.67
C LYS A 32 5.51 -16.21 -0.93
N GLU A 33 5.91 -16.11 -2.20
CA GLU A 33 7.33 -15.99 -2.60
C GLU A 33 8.02 -14.80 -1.91
N VAL A 34 7.33 -13.65 -1.87
CA VAL A 34 7.84 -12.45 -1.20
C VAL A 34 8.02 -12.69 0.29
N TRP A 35 7.01 -13.21 0.98
CA TRP A 35 7.10 -13.49 2.42
C TRP A 35 8.17 -14.53 2.76
N GLN A 36 8.35 -15.55 1.91
CA GLN A 36 9.39 -16.56 2.06
C GLN A 36 10.80 -15.99 1.92
N SER A 37 10.99 -14.97 1.07
CA SER A 37 12.29 -14.30 0.92
C SER A 37 12.69 -13.48 2.17
N LEU A 38 11.70 -13.04 2.96
CA LEU A 38 11.92 -12.19 4.14
C LEU A 38 12.04 -12.97 5.45
N GLN A 39 11.50 -14.20 5.52
CA GLN A 39 11.39 -14.94 6.77
C GLN A 39 12.33 -16.14 6.83
N ARG A 40 12.79 -16.46 8.04
CA ARG A 40 13.38 -17.77 8.33
C ARG A 40 12.33 -18.85 8.06
N LYS A 41 12.68 -19.87 7.28
CA LYS A 41 11.78 -20.91 6.75
C LYS A 41 10.78 -21.52 7.76
N GLY A 42 11.08 -21.53 9.06
CA GLY A 42 10.20 -22.08 10.11
C GLY A 42 9.06 -21.16 10.58
N ILE A 43 9.17 -19.83 10.45
CA ILE A 43 8.17 -18.86 10.96
C ILE A 43 6.98 -18.74 10.00
N TYR A 44 7.22 -18.96 8.70
CA TYR A 44 6.23 -18.81 7.65
C TYR A 44 5.03 -19.76 7.78
N CYS A 45 5.21 -21.00 8.26
CA CYS A 45 4.11 -21.96 8.35
C CYS A 45 3.05 -21.58 9.40
N GLN A 46 3.45 -21.00 10.54
CA GLN A 46 2.51 -20.50 11.56
C GLN A 46 1.75 -19.26 11.06
N PHE A 47 2.40 -18.47 10.21
CA PHE A 47 1.91 -17.21 9.64
C PHE A 47 0.71 -17.36 8.71
N VAL A 48 0.59 -18.51 8.05
CA VAL A 48 -0.37 -18.78 6.99
C VAL A 48 -1.70 -19.32 7.52
N GLN A 49 -1.70 -19.89 8.74
CA GLN A 49 -2.87 -20.53 9.35
C GLN A 49 -3.69 -19.60 10.25
N GLU A 50 -3.17 -18.42 10.58
CA GLU A 50 -3.83 -17.43 11.42
C GLU A 50 -4.86 -16.61 10.65
N ASP A 51 -5.93 -16.14 11.32
CA ASP A 51 -6.87 -15.17 10.74
C ASP A 51 -6.12 -13.93 10.21
N PHE A 52 -6.53 -13.42 9.05
CA PHE A 52 -5.83 -12.34 8.38
C PHE A 52 -5.80 -11.04 9.19
N LYS A 53 -6.89 -10.69 9.87
CA LYS A 53 -6.98 -9.45 10.64
C LYS A 53 -6.12 -9.54 11.89
N ASP A 54 -6.21 -10.64 12.62
CA ASP A 54 -5.41 -10.86 13.83
C ASP A 54 -3.91 -10.90 13.49
N TRP A 55 -3.57 -11.59 12.41
CA TRP A 55 -2.23 -11.64 11.86
C TRP A 55 -1.70 -10.24 11.54
N LEU A 56 -2.49 -9.43 10.83
CA LEU A 56 -2.09 -8.08 10.43
C LEU A 56 -1.86 -7.20 11.65
N GLN A 57 -2.78 -7.25 12.62
CA GLN A 57 -2.67 -6.48 13.86
C GLN A 57 -1.42 -6.86 14.65
N LYS A 58 -1.14 -8.15 14.84
CA LYS A 58 0.06 -8.60 15.57
C LYS A 58 1.36 -8.14 14.93
N ASN A 59 1.43 -8.19 13.59
CA ASN A 59 2.64 -7.80 12.87
C ASN A 59 2.84 -6.28 12.82
N LEU A 60 1.75 -5.49 12.85
CA LEU A 60 1.83 -4.03 12.91
C LEU A 60 1.94 -3.47 14.33
N ALA A 61 1.60 -4.24 15.37
CA ALA A 61 1.67 -3.81 16.77
C ALA A 61 3.09 -3.79 17.36
N GLY A 62 4.13 -4.14 16.59
CA GLY A 62 5.52 -4.05 17.05
C GLY A 62 5.91 -5.10 18.10
N MET A 63 5.19 -6.22 18.18
CA MET A 63 5.43 -7.27 19.19
C MET A 63 6.70 -8.11 18.96
N ARG A 64 7.62 -7.69 18.07
CA ARG A 64 8.86 -8.39 17.76
C ARG A 64 10.06 -7.60 18.27
N GLU A 65 11.18 -8.29 18.49
CA GLU A 65 12.45 -7.69 18.92
C GLU A 65 12.98 -6.61 17.94
N ASP A 66 12.63 -6.74 16.66
CA ASP A 66 12.96 -5.77 15.62
C ASP A 66 11.95 -4.61 15.67
N SER A 67 12.38 -3.44 16.18
CA SER A 67 11.55 -2.23 16.27
C SER A 67 11.03 -1.75 14.91
N ASN A 68 11.75 -2.06 13.83
CA ASN A 68 11.37 -1.70 12.47
C ASN A 68 10.46 -2.75 11.80
N TRP A 69 10.10 -3.82 12.50
CA TRP A 69 9.25 -4.88 11.96
C TRP A 69 7.90 -4.38 11.43
N PRO A 70 7.14 -3.52 12.13
CA PRO A 70 5.87 -2.99 11.61
C PRO A 70 6.04 -2.26 10.29
N ALA A 71 7.09 -1.43 10.17
CA ALA A 71 7.41 -0.71 8.94
C ALA A 71 7.78 -1.69 7.81
N LYS A 72 8.61 -2.69 8.08
CA LYS A 72 8.97 -3.74 7.09
C LYS A 72 7.73 -4.50 6.60
N VAL A 73 6.80 -4.83 7.49
CA VAL A 73 5.53 -5.48 7.16
C VAL A 73 4.68 -4.57 6.27
N ALA A 74 4.51 -3.30 6.63
CA ALA A 74 3.74 -2.33 5.86
C ALA A 74 4.32 -2.11 4.46
N ILE A 75 5.64 -1.93 4.36
CA ILE A 75 6.36 -1.79 3.09
C ILE A 75 6.18 -3.03 2.22
N THR A 76 6.29 -4.23 2.81
CA THR A 76 6.10 -5.49 2.09
C THR A 76 4.69 -5.62 1.53
N LEU A 77 3.66 -5.36 2.34
CA LEU A 77 2.27 -5.38 1.92
C LEU A 77 2.01 -4.41 0.76
N TRP A 78 2.55 -3.19 0.86
CA TRP A 78 2.46 -2.19 -0.19
C TRP A 78 3.06 -2.68 -1.51
N PHE A 79 4.26 -3.26 -1.50
CA PHE A 79 4.90 -3.74 -2.72
C PHE A 79 4.22 -5.00 -3.29
N ILE A 80 3.72 -5.91 -2.47
CA ILE A 80 2.89 -7.04 -2.93
C ILE A 80 1.68 -6.51 -3.70
N TRP A 81 0.95 -5.55 -3.11
CA TRP A 81 -0.17 -4.91 -3.78
C TRP A 81 0.24 -4.21 -5.08
N LYS A 82 1.33 -3.43 -5.05
CA LYS A 82 1.82 -2.68 -6.20
C LYS A 82 2.22 -3.59 -7.36
N TRP A 83 2.97 -4.66 -7.11
CA TRP A 83 3.37 -5.62 -8.13
C TRP A 83 2.19 -6.42 -8.68
N ARG A 84 1.23 -6.78 -7.83
CA ARG A 84 -0.04 -7.38 -8.27
C ARG A 84 -0.76 -6.46 -9.24
N CYS A 85 -0.97 -5.19 -8.87
CA CYS A 85 -1.63 -4.21 -9.74
C CYS A 85 -0.89 -4.04 -11.07
N ALA A 86 0.44 -3.92 -11.01
CA ALA A 86 1.28 -3.86 -12.20
C ALA A 86 1.07 -5.07 -13.12
N ALA A 87 0.99 -6.29 -12.57
CA ALA A 87 0.71 -7.50 -13.34
C ALA A 87 -0.71 -7.52 -13.94
N CYS A 88 -1.74 -7.18 -13.15
CA CYS A 88 -3.13 -7.11 -13.63
C CYS A 88 -3.32 -6.10 -14.78
N PHE A 89 -2.61 -4.98 -14.75
CA PHE A 89 -2.71 -3.92 -15.76
C PHE A 89 -1.61 -3.97 -16.84
N GLY A 90 -0.84 -5.06 -16.91
CA GLY A 90 0.17 -5.27 -17.95
C GLY A 90 1.39 -4.32 -17.89
N SER A 91 1.66 -3.70 -16.74
CA SER A 91 2.81 -2.81 -16.50
C SER A 91 3.92 -3.54 -15.73
N THR A 92 4.37 -4.69 -16.23
CA THR A 92 5.30 -5.60 -15.53
C THR A 92 6.75 -5.17 -15.58
N GLU A 93 7.10 -4.12 -16.34
CA GLU A 93 8.48 -3.65 -16.54
C GLU A 93 9.20 -3.25 -15.24
N ASN A 94 8.44 -2.90 -14.20
CA ASN A 94 8.96 -2.46 -12.90
C ASN A 94 8.86 -3.54 -11.81
N ILE A 95 8.48 -4.78 -12.16
CA ILE A 95 8.44 -5.89 -11.20
C ILE A 95 9.84 -6.51 -11.14
N PRO A 96 10.56 -6.43 -10.01
CA PRO A 96 11.89 -6.98 -9.88
C PRO A 96 11.86 -8.51 -9.91
N MET A 97 12.90 -9.11 -10.50
CA MET A 97 13.12 -10.56 -10.47
C MET A 97 13.43 -10.99 -9.03
N GLU A 98 14.42 -10.35 -8.40
CA GLU A 98 14.83 -10.59 -7.01
C GLU A 98 14.06 -9.70 -6.02
N LYS A 99 12.79 -10.04 -5.78
CA LYS A 99 11.88 -9.26 -4.91
C LYS A 99 12.41 -9.07 -3.49
N GLY A 100 13.07 -10.09 -2.93
CA GLY A 100 13.64 -10.04 -1.59
C GLY A 100 14.78 -9.02 -1.46
N LEU A 101 15.70 -9.01 -2.45
CA LEU A 101 16.79 -8.04 -2.49
C LEU A 101 16.27 -6.62 -2.69
N PHE A 102 15.31 -6.44 -3.60
CA PHE A 102 14.65 -5.15 -3.81
C PHE A 102 14.01 -4.62 -2.52
N LEU A 103 13.31 -5.49 -1.77
CA LEU A 103 12.69 -5.08 -0.51
C LEU A 103 13.73 -4.74 0.54
N TYR A 104 14.85 -5.45 0.60
CA TYR A 104 15.95 -5.12 1.50
C TYR A 104 16.44 -3.69 1.26
N ASP A 105 16.71 -3.32 0.00
CA ASP A 105 17.14 -1.97 -0.36
C ASP A 105 16.06 -0.92 0.00
N LYS A 106 14.79 -1.23 -0.27
CA LYS A 106 13.67 -0.35 0.07
C LYS A 106 13.45 -0.20 1.57
N PHE A 107 13.73 -1.22 2.37
CA PHE A 107 13.71 -1.07 3.83
C PHE A 107 14.78 -0.08 4.27
N GLN A 108 16.01 -0.17 3.75
CA GLN A 108 17.07 0.77 4.13
C GLN A 108 16.70 2.21 3.75
N GLU A 109 16.26 2.43 2.51
CA GLU A 109 15.87 3.76 2.01
C GLU A 109 14.73 4.39 2.82
N ILE A 110 13.65 3.64 3.05
CA ILE A 110 12.46 4.17 3.73
C ILE A 110 12.71 4.36 5.22
N LEU A 111 13.38 3.40 5.88
CA LEU A 111 13.67 3.53 7.32
C LEU A 111 14.62 4.70 7.60
N GLN A 112 15.64 4.90 6.76
CA GLN A 112 16.54 6.05 6.87
C GLN A 112 15.79 7.38 6.69
N ALA A 113 14.84 7.44 5.75
CA ALA A 113 14.01 8.62 5.54
C ALA A 113 13.09 8.91 6.74
N LEU A 114 12.52 7.87 7.36
CA LEU A 114 11.69 8.01 8.56
C LEU A 114 12.50 8.53 9.76
N GLU A 115 13.69 7.97 10.00
CA GLU A 115 14.59 8.44 11.06
C GLU A 115 15.01 9.91 10.83
N SER A 116 15.25 10.30 9.58
CA SER A 116 15.60 11.68 9.23
C SER A 116 14.44 12.65 9.47
N ASP A 117 13.20 12.24 9.21
CA ASP A 117 12.00 13.05 9.48
C ASP A 117 11.76 13.22 10.99
N GLU A 118 11.95 12.17 11.78
CA GLU A 118 11.89 12.25 13.25
C GLU A 118 12.91 13.25 13.80
N GLN A 119 14.16 13.22 13.31
CA GLN A 119 15.19 14.19 13.70
C GLN A 119 14.83 15.64 13.32
N LEU A 120 14.11 15.85 12.21
CA LEU A 120 13.63 17.18 11.82
C LEU A 120 12.45 17.67 12.68
N ARG A 121 11.64 16.75 13.23
CA ARG A 121 10.51 17.07 14.13
C ARG A 121 10.96 17.43 15.54
N ASP A 122 12.05 16.85 16.03
CA ASP A 122 12.65 17.18 17.33
C ASP A 122 13.35 18.56 17.36
N SER A 123 13.33 19.31 16.26
CA SER A 123 13.83 20.67 16.24
C SER A 123 12.90 21.58 17.08
N PRO A 124 13.41 22.32 18.08
CA PRO A 124 12.61 23.02 19.10
C PRO A 124 11.76 24.20 18.56
N ASN A 125 11.69 24.38 17.24
CA ASN A 125 11.09 25.54 16.58
C ASN A 125 9.95 25.20 15.60
N ARG A 126 9.46 23.95 15.60
CA ARG A 126 8.27 23.54 14.83
C ARG A 126 7.37 22.71 15.72
N GLU A 127 6.35 23.31 16.32
CA GLU A 127 5.20 22.52 16.79
C GLU A 127 4.33 22.20 15.58
N PRO A 128 4.23 20.93 15.15
CA PRO A 128 3.30 20.55 14.09
C PRO A 128 1.89 20.81 14.58
N THR A 129 1.16 21.71 13.92
CA THR A 129 -0.25 21.90 14.21
C THR A 129 -1.02 20.78 13.52
N GLU A 130 -1.46 19.78 14.27
CA GLU A 130 -2.41 18.78 13.76
C GLU A 130 -3.76 19.45 13.57
N GLN A 131 -4.06 19.87 12.35
CA GLN A 131 -5.38 20.36 11.99
C GLN A 131 -6.22 19.18 11.49
N LEU A 132 -7.35 18.95 12.14
CA LEU A 132 -8.36 18.02 11.65
C LEU A 132 -8.96 18.57 10.35
N VAL A 133 -8.46 18.11 9.21
CA VAL A 133 -9.01 18.44 7.89
C VAL A 133 -10.18 17.50 7.63
N ARG A 134 -11.38 17.94 8.01
CA ARG A 134 -12.62 17.28 7.61
C ARG A 134 -13.12 17.92 6.32
N TRP A 135 -13.59 17.09 5.39
CA TRP A 135 -14.34 17.60 4.24
C TRP A 135 -15.70 18.13 4.72
N GLU A 136 -15.99 19.39 4.41
CA GLU A 136 -17.29 20.01 4.62
C GLU A 136 -17.91 20.35 3.26
N PRO A 137 -19.22 20.11 3.06
CA PRO A 137 -19.89 20.53 1.85
C PRO A 137 -19.87 22.06 1.72
N PRO A 138 -19.83 22.61 0.50
CA PRO A 138 -19.92 24.06 0.30
C PRO A 138 -21.27 24.60 0.77
N ASP A 139 -21.30 25.89 1.10
CA ASP A 139 -22.53 26.64 1.38
C ASP A 139 -23.50 26.60 0.18
N GLU A 140 -24.80 26.75 0.44
CA GLU A 140 -25.80 26.84 -0.62
C GLU A 140 -25.48 27.96 -1.62
N GLY A 141 -25.54 27.64 -2.92
CA GLY A 141 -25.17 28.56 -4.00
C GLY A 141 -23.68 28.55 -4.36
N TRP A 142 -22.83 27.85 -3.61
CA TRP A 142 -21.43 27.61 -3.95
C TRP A 142 -21.21 26.21 -4.53
N SER A 143 -20.13 26.08 -5.30
CA SER A 143 -19.69 24.79 -5.84
C SER A 143 -18.19 24.63 -5.61
N VAL A 144 -17.76 23.41 -5.31
CA VAL A 144 -16.34 23.08 -5.12
C VAL A 144 -15.85 22.31 -6.33
N LEU A 145 -14.74 22.76 -6.91
CA LEU A 145 -14.00 22.04 -7.94
C LEU A 145 -12.87 21.25 -7.27
N HIS A 146 -12.93 19.93 -7.35
CA HIS A 146 -11.79 19.06 -7.06
C HIS A 146 -11.06 18.75 -8.37
N THR A 147 -9.77 19.03 -8.45
CA THR A 147 -8.92 18.68 -9.59
C THR A 147 -7.88 17.65 -9.19
N ASP A 148 -7.57 16.73 -10.08
CA ASP A 148 -6.43 15.81 -9.95
C ASP A 148 -5.65 15.76 -11.27
N GLY A 149 -4.36 15.45 -11.18
CA GLY A 149 -3.46 15.40 -12.33
C GLY A 149 -2.50 14.22 -12.22
N ALA A 150 -2.27 13.54 -13.34
CA ALA A 150 -1.33 12.43 -13.43
C ALA A 150 -0.38 12.62 -14.61
N ALA A 151 0.90 12.35 -14.39
CA ALA A 151 1.92 12.36 -15.44
C ALA A 151 2.67 11.03 -15.47
N LYS A 152 2.99 10.55 -16.67
CA LYS A 152 3.78 9.33 -16.90
C LYS A 152 5.19 9.73 -17.35
N GLY A 153 6.07 10.00 -16.37
CA GLY A 153 7.48 10.38 -16.60
C GLY A 153 7.71 11.90 -16.69
N CYS A 154 8.97 12.30 -16.89
CA CYS A 154 9.37 13.70 -17.12
C CYS A 154 10.61 13.76 -18.05
N PRO A 155 10.45 14.04 -19.37
CA PRO A 155 9.19 14.35 -20.06
C PRO A 155 8.33 13.10 -20.33
N GLY A 156 7.01 13.26 -20.33
CA GLY A 156 6.06 12.20 -20.69
C GLY A 156 4.60 12.68 -20.69
N PRO A 157 3.64 11.81 -21.10
CA PRO A 157 2.22 12.17 -21.19
C PRO A 157 1.67 12.63 -19.84
N ALA A 158 0.83 13.67 -19.85
CA ALA A 158 0.12 14.16 -18.66
C ALA A 158 -1.37 14.29 -18.94
N GLY A 159 -2.19 14.04 -17.93
CA GLY A 159 -3.64 14.22 -17.94
C GLY A 159 -4.09 14.92 -16.66
N ALA A 160 -5.19 15.65 -16.77
CA ALA A 160 -5.86 16.27 -15.63
C ALA A 160 -7.35 15.98 -15.71
N GLY A 161 -7.99 15.87 -14.55
CA GLY A 161 -9.42 15.68 -14.42
C GLY A 161 -9.95 16.50 -13.26
N GLY A 162 -11.25 16.73 -13.24
CA GLY A 162 -11.88 17.36 -12.09
C GLY A 162 -13.36 17.02 -11.97
N VAL A 163 -13.89 17.19 -10.76
CA VAL A 163 -15.30 17.06 -10.45
C VAL A 163 -15.77 18.32 -9.73
N ILE A 164 -16.88 18.88 -10.20
CA ILE A 164 -17.57 19.97 -9.52
C ILE A 164 -18.65 19.34 -8.65
N ARG A 165 -18.79 19.81 -7.41
CA ARG A 165 -19.84 19.37 -6.49
C ARG A 165 -20.56 20.56 -5.85
N GLY A 166 -21.88 20.52 -5.83
CA GLY A 166 -22.74 21.43 -5.07
C GLY A 166 -22.85 21.05 -3.59
N ALA A 167 -23.62 21.84 -2.84
CA ALA A 167 -23.88 21.63 -1.41
C ALA A 167 -24.55 20.28 -1.09
N GLN A 168 -25.30 19.70 -2.04
CA GLN A 168 -25.95 18.39 -1.91
C GLN A 168 -25.13 17.24 -2.51
N GLY A 169 -23.94 17.53 -3.04
CA GLY A 169 -23.08 16.55 -3.71
C GLY A 169 -23.50 16.22 -5.15
N ASP A 170 -24.38 17.03 -5.73
CA ASP A 170 -24.77 17.06 -7.15
C ASP A 170 -23.70 17.70 -8.05
#